data_AF-A0A133KWJ2-F1
#
_entry.id   AF-A0A133KWJ2-F1
#
_cell.length_a   1.000
_cell.length_b   1.000
_cell.length_c   1.000
_cell.angle_alpha   90.00
_cell.angle_beta   90.00
_cell.angle_gamma   90.00
#
_symmetry.space_group_name_H-M   'P 1'
#
loop_
_entity.id
_entity.type
_entity.pdbx_description
1 polymer ?
#
loop_
_entity_poly.entity_id
_entity_poly.type
_entity_poly.pdbx_seq_one_letter_code
_entity_poly.pdbx_strand_id
1 'polypeptide(L)'
;MVFGLALIFFLSVKGIGDAKEVAKEKEHPKQTETASSEKFDPESFAKKTCVTCHGNNLQGGAGPNLHGIGKKLSKDKIKDVLRNGTSGGMPAGLVEEDHIDEMVDWVSKLK
;
A
#
# COMPACT_ATOMS: atom_id res chain seq x y z
N MET A 1 44.58 23.10 -19.17
CA MET A 1 43.80 22.19 -18.29
C MET A 1 44.04 22.50 -16.80
N VAL A 2 43.61 23.66 -16.26
CA VAL A 2 43.68 23.95 -14.80
C VAL A 2 42.49 24.77 -14.27
N PHE A 3 41.52 25.15 -15.11
CA PHE A 3 40.35 25.94 -14.67
C PHE A 3 39.09 25.13 -14.39
N GLY A 4 39.12 23.79 -14.54
CA GLY A 4 37.94 22.92 -14.40
C GLY A 4 37.75 22.28 -13.02
N LEU A 5 38.77 22.29 -12.15
CA LEU A 5 38.71 21.62 -10.83
C LEU A 5 38.33 22.56 -9.68
N ALA A 6 38.27 23.87 -9.90
CA ALA A 6 37.88 24.84 -8.87
C ALA A 6 36.36 24.95 -8.68
N LEU A 7 35.55 24.61 -9.69
CA LEU A 7 34.08 24.69 -9.60
C LEU A 7 33.44 23.52 -8.84
N ILE A 8 34.16 22.40 -8.69
CA ILE A 8 33.66 21.21 -8.00
C ILE A 8 33.79 21.35 -6.47
N PHE A 9 34.79 22.10 -5.98
CA PHE A 9 34.98 22.29 -4.53
C PHE A 9 34.02 23.34 -3.92
N PHE A 10 33.50 24.27 -4.72
CA PHE A 10 32.58 25.31 -4.25
C PHE A 10 31.10 24.86 -4.24
N LEU A 11 30.72 23.87 -5.06
CA LEU A 11 29.37 23.30 -5.07
C LEU A 11 29.09 22.30 -3.93
N SER A 12 30.10 21.91 -3.14
CA SER A 12 29.91 21.02 -2.00
C SER A 12 29.45 21.72 -0.71
N VAL A 13 29.57 23.04 -0.60
CA VAL A 13 29.25 23.77 0.67
C VAL A 13 27.90 24.48 0.62
N LYS A 14 27.21 24.52 -0.53
CA LYS A 14 25.88 25.18 -0.66
C LYS A 14 24.75 24.26 -1.13
N GLY A 15 24.97 22.94 -1.15
CA GLY A 15 23.96 21.92 -1.50
C GLY A 15 23.11 21.40 -0.32
N ILE A 16 23.14 22.09 0.83
CA ILE A 16 22.20 21.92 1.94
C ILE A 16 21.21 23.08 1.84
N GLY A 17 20.12 22.86 1.12
CA GLY A 17 19.10 23.87 0.88
C GLY A 17 18.45 23.63 -0.48
N ASP A 18 17.20 23.18 -0.45
CA ASP A 18 16.30 23.12 -1.61
C ASP A 18 16.53 21.94 -2.58
N ALA A 19 16.37 20.72 -2.04
CA ALA A 19 15.87 19.56 -2.80
C ALA A 19 14.37 19.31 -2.49
N LYS A 20 13.63 20.39 -2.27
CA LYS A 20 12.16 20.40 -2.35
C LYS A 20 11.86 20.79 -3.79
N GLU A 21 11.10 19.95 -4.50
CA GLU A 21 10.52 20.21 -5.82
C GLU A 21 11.18 19.56 -7.05
N VAL A 22 11.38 18.24 -7.05
CA VAL A 22 11.06 17.44 -8.26
C VAL A 22 10.79 15.97 -7.92
N ALA A 23 9.54 15.68 -7.54
CA ALA A 23 8.84 14.42 -7.81
C ALA A 23 7.38 14.59 -7.34
N LYS A 24 6.62 15.37 -8.11
CA LYS A 24 5.16 15.37 -8.02
C LYS A 24 4.66 14.04 -8.60
N GLU A 25 3.59 13.52 -8.00
CA GLU A 25 2.84 12.31 -8.35
C GLU A 25 3.40 11.03 -7.67
N LYS A 26 2.78 10.44 -6.65
CA LYS A 26 1.36 10.12 -6.51
C LYS A 26 0.86 10.28 -5.08
N GLU A 27 -0.41 10.61 -5.06
CA GLU A 27 -1.24 10.92 -3.91
C GLU A 27 -1.45 9.65 -3.08
N HIS A 28 -0.95 9.64 -1.84
CA HIS A 28 -1.62 8.89 -0.78
C HIS A 28 -1.40 9.57 0.58
N PRO A 29 -2.25 10.53 0.95
CA PRO A 29 -2.23 11.08 2.28
C PRO A 29 -3.07 10.15 3.17
N LYS A 30 -2.44 9.19 3.86
CA LYS A 30 -3.00 8.69 5.12
C LYS A 30 -1.98 7.90 5.95
N GLN A 31 -0.93 8.59 6.39
CA GLN A 31 -0.36 8.25 7.68
C GLN A 31 -1.36 8.72 8.74
N THR A 32 -2.36 7.89 9.02
CA THR A 32 -3.06 7.94 10.31
C THR A 32 -2.22 7.12 11.27
N GLU A 33 -1.30 7.81 11.93
CA GLU A 33 -0.81 7.44 13.23
C GLU A 33 -2.02 7.29 14.18
N THR A 34 -2.36 6.05 14.54
CA THR A 34 -3.13 5.76 15.75
C THR A 34 -2.43 4.65 16.52
N ALA A 35 -1.68 5.11 17.52
CA ALA A 35 -0.94 4.34 18.49
C ALA A 35 -1.74 3.22 19.17
N SER A 36 -0.98 2.25 19.70
CA SER A 36 -1.27 1.37 20.84
C SER A 36 -1.79 -0.05 20.58
N SER A 37 -1.11 -1.01 21.22
CA SER A 37 -1.46 -2.42 21.43
C SER A 37 -1.25 -3.33 20.23
N GLU A 38 -0.19 -4.16 20.22
CA GLU A 38 0.03 -5.33 19.32
C GLU A 38 -1.00 -5.47 18.16
N LYS A 39 -0.98 -4.52 17.22
CA LYS A 39 -2.06 -4.39 16.22
C LYS A 39 -1.69 -5.20 14.99
N PHE A 40 -2.62 -6.02 14.53
CA PHE A 40 -2.54 -6.63 13.21
C PHE A 40 -2.35 -5.51 12.18
N ASP A 41 -1.28 -5.59 11.39
CA ASP A 41 -1.00 -4.61 10.34
C ASP A 41 -1.55 -5.13 9.00
N PRO A 42 -2.75 -4.71 8.58
CA PRO A 42 -3.40 -5.22 7.37
C PRO A 42 -2.57 -4.93 6.12
N GLU A 43 -1.82 -3.83 6.09
CA GLU A 43 -0.99 -3.46 4.96
C GLU A 43 0.19 -4.43 4.77
N SER A 44 0.95 -4.70 5.82
CA SER A 44 2.07 -5.65 5.80
C SER A 44 1.59 -7.06 5.50
N PHE A 45 0.43 -7.46 6.05
CA PHE A 45 -0.18 -8.75 5.72
C PHE A 45 -0.55 -8.83 4.24
N ALA A 46 -1.26 -7.81 3.72
CA ALA A 46 -1.65 -7.77 2.32
C ALA A 46 -0.45 -7.78 1.36
N LYS A 47 0.64 -7.08 1.73
CA LYS A 47 1.91 -7.08 0.98
C LYS A 47 2.65 -8.41 0.98
N LYS A 48 2.38 -9.30 1.94
CA LYS A 48 3.01 -10.64 1.98
C LYS A 48 2.16 -11.70 1.29
N THR A 49 0.84 -11.61 1.47
CA THR A 49 -0.08 -12.69 1.08
C THR A 49 -0.90 -12.33 -0.15
N CYS A 50 -1.45 -11.11 -0.21
CA CYS A 50 -2.46 -10.73 -1.21
C CYS A 50 -1.84 -10.28 -2.54
N VAL A 51 -0.69 -9.61 -2.50
CA VAL A 51 -0.02 -9.10 -3.71
C VAL A 51 0.41 -10.19 -4.69
N THR A 52 0.61 -11.42 -4.21
CA THR A 52 0.95 -12.59 -5.04
C THR A 52 -0.09 -12.83 -6.13
N CYS A 53 -1.37 -12.60 -5.82
CA CYS A 53 -2.46 -12.76 -6.78
C CYS A 53 -2.98 -11.42 -7.29
N HIS A 54 -3.10 -10.41 -6.43
CA HIS A 54 -3.70 -9.12 -6.77
C HIS A 54 -2.69 -8.10 -7.31
N GLY A 55 -1.43 -8.49 -7.53
CA GLY A 55 -0.36 -7.64 -8.02
C GLY A 55 0.32 -6.84 -6.91
N ASN A 56 1.55 -6.39 -7.15
CA ASN A 56 2.40 -5.69 -6.17
C ASN A 56 1.72 -4.49 -5.49
N ASN A 57 0.87 -3.76 -6.22
CA ASN A 57 0.10 -2.65 -5.66
C ASN A 57 -1.40 -2.95 -5.60
N LEU A 58 -1.83 -4.21 -5.50
CA LEU A 58 -3.25 -4.60 -5.45
C LEU A 58 -4.08 -4.09 -6.64
N GLN A 59 -3.38 -3.77 -7.73
CA GLN A 59 -3.91 -3.22 -8.97
C GLN A 59 -4.59 -4.26 -9.87
N GLY A 60 -4.56 -5.53 -9.46
CA GLY A 60 -5.01 -6.68 -10.23
C GLY A 60 -3.84 -7.39 -10.92
N GLY A 61 -4.02 -8.69 -11.13
CA GLY A 61 -3.05 -9.59 -11.74
C GLY A 61 -3.72 -10.92 -12.06
N ALA A 62 -3.47 -11.94 -11.25
CA ALA A 62 -4.24 -13.18 -11.24
C ALA A 62 -5.62 -13.00 -10.62
N GLY A 63 -5.72 -12.13 -9.60
CA GLY A 63 -6.97 -11.68 -8.99
C GLY A 63 -7.40 -10.31 -9.51
N PRO A 64 -8.66 -9.91 -9.27
CA PRO A 64 -9.18 -8.62 -9.68
C PRO A 64 -8.50 -7.46 -8.93
N ASN A 65 -8.62 -6.26 -9.49
CA ASN A 65 -8.18 -5.02 -8.86
C ASN A 65 -8.96 -4.76 -7.54
N LEU A 66 -8.23 -4.47 -6.45
CA LEU A 66 -8.80 -4.18 -5.13
C LEU A 66 -8.94 -2.67 -4.85
N HIS A 67 -8.40 -1.83 -5.72
CA HIS A 67 -8.52 -0.38 -5.61
C HIS A 67 -9.96 0.07 -5.88
N GLY A 68 -10.51 0.84 -4.94
CA GLY A 68 -11.91 1.27 -4.97
C GLY A 68 -12.92 0.13 -4.80
N ILE A 69 -12.50 -1.06 -4.36
CA ILE A 69 -13.44 -2.20 -4.19
C ILE A 69 -14.51 -1.89 -3.15
N GLY A 70 -14.20 -1.09 -2.12
CA GLY A 70 -15.18 -0.62 -1.14
C GLY A 70 -16.31 0.26 -1.72
N LYS A 71 -16.16 0.76 -2.95
CA LYS A 71 -17.25 1.44 -3.68
C LYS A 71 -18.10 0.47 -4.51
N LYS A 72 -17.55 -0.69 -4.86
CA LYS A 72 -18.21 -1.72 -5.68
C LYS A 72 -18.89 -2.79 -4.83
N LEU A 73 -18.28 -3.14 -3.70
CA LEU A 73 -18.74 -4.17 -2.78
C LEU A 73 -18.89 -3.59 -1.38
N SER A 74 -19.93 -4.03 -0.67
CA SER A 74 -20.11 -3.74 0.76
C SER A 74 -19.07 -4.48 1.60
N LYS A 75 -18.76 -3.94 2.79
CA LYS A 75 -17.82 -4.56 3.73
C LYS A 75 -18.18 -6.01 4.05
N ASP A 76 -19.46 -6.33 4.23
CA ASP A 76 -19.93 -7.70 4.49
C ASP A 76 -19.61 -8.68 3.36
N LYS A 77 -19.67 -8.21 2.09
CA LYS A 77 -19.29 -9.03 0.94
C LYS A 77 -17.80 -9.25 0.86
N ILE A 78 -17.00 -8.24 1.21
CA ILE A 78 -15.55 -8.38 1.26
C ILE A 78 -15.16 -9.35 2.39
N LYS A 79 -15.80 -9.25 3.55
CA LYS A 79 -15.66 -10.18 4.68
C LYS A 79 -15.99 -11.62 4.28
N ASP A 80 -17.12 -11.82 3.61
CA ASP A 80 -17.54 -13.13 3.11
C ASP A 80 -16.51 -13.73 2.13
N VAL A 81 -15.96 -12.92 1.22
CA VAL A 81 -14.91 -13.36 0.28
C VAL A 81 -13.59 -13.68 0.98
N LEU A 82 -13.18 -12.91 2.00
CA LEU A 82 -11.98 -13.20 2.78
C LEU A 82 -12.11 -14.49 3.60
N ARG A 83 -13.31 -14.75 4.12
CA ARG A 83 -13.63 -15.92 4.92
C ARG A 83 -13.79 -17.18 4.07
N ASN A 84 -14.67 -17.13 3.08
CA ASN A 84 -15.09 -18.27 2.27
C ASN A 84 -14.30 -18.41 0.96
N GLY A 85 -13.45 -17.44 0.63
CA GLY A 85 -12.77 -17.38 -0.66
C GLY A 85 -13.73 -17.03 -1.79
N THR A 86 -13.28 -17.24 -3.02
CA THR A 86 -14.13 -17.13 -4.21
C THR A 86 -13.84 -18.25 -5.21
N SER A 87 -14.86 -18.63 -5.98
CA SER A 87 -14.73 -19.56 -7.12
C SER A 87 -13.74 -19.08 -8.19
N GLY A 88 -13.35 -17.79 -8.15
CA GLY A 88 -12.28 -17.22 -8.99
C GLY A 88 -10.86 -17.60 -8.57
N GLY A 89 -10.68 -18.53 -7.63
CA GLY A 89 -9.37 -19.03 -7.21
C GLY A 89 -8.77 -18.34 -5.99
N MET A 90 -9.54 -17.54 -5.26
CA MET A 90 -9.11 -17.02 -3.95
C MET A 90 -9.45 -18.06 -2.87
N PRO A 91 -8.45 -18.60 -2.14
CA PRO A 91 -8.70 -19.56 -1.08
C PRO A 91 -9.40 -18.92 0.13
N ALA A 92 -10.15 -19.74 0.85
CA ALA A 92 -10.79 -19.40 2.12
C ALA A 92 -9.74 -19.33 3.25
N GLY A 93 -10.04 -18.55 4.31
CA GLY A 93 -9.23 -18.51 5.52
C GLY A 93 -7.84 -17.87 5.37
N LEU A 94 -7.68 -16.95 4.42
CA LEU A 94 -6.42 -16.22 4.25
C LEU A 94 -6.11 -15.28 5.42
N VAL A 95 -7.13 -14.82 6.13
CA VAL A 95 -7.02 -13.92 7.27
C VAL A 95 -7.79 -14.56 8.43
N GLU A 96 -7.25 -14.49 9.63
CA GLU A 96 -7.94 -14.98 10.83
C GLU A 96 -9.21 -14.17 11.10
N GLU A 97 -10.26 -14.83 11.62
CA GLU A 97 -11.57 -14.20 11.84
C GLU A 97 -11.49 -12.94 12.72
N ASP A 98 -10.60 -12.93 13.71
CA ASP A 98 -10.34 -11.78 14.59
C ASP A 98 -9.77 -10.56 13.85
N HIS A 99 -9.07 -10.78 12.73
CA HIS A 99 -8.39 -9.75 11.95
C HIS A 99 -9.09 -9.41 10.63
N ILE A 100 -10.12 -10.17 10.24
CA ILE A 100 -10.86 -9.95 8.99
C ILE A 100 -11.50 -8.56 8.97
N ASP A 101 -12.09 -8.08 10.05
CA ASP A 101 -12.76 -6.77 10.07
C ASP A 101 -11.77 -5.61 9.83
N GLU A 102 -10.58 -5.68 10.43
CA GLU A 102 -9.50 -4.71 10.19
C GLU A 102 -9.02 -4.76 8.74
N MET A 103 -8.87 -5.98 8.20
CA MET A 103 -8.46 -6.17 6.80
C MET A 103 -9.51 -5.63 5.82
N VAL A 104 -10.79 -5.91 6.06
CA VAL A 104 -11.91 -5.43 5.25
C VAL A 104 -11.97 -3.91 5.26
N ASP A 105 -11.83 -3.30 6.45
CA ASP A 105 -11.86 -1.85 6.58
C ASP A 105 -10.71 -1.20 5.80
N TRP A 106 -9.50 -1.75 5.90
CA TRP A 106 -8.35 -1.29 5.11
C TRP A 106 -8.57 -1.47 3.60
N VAL A 107 -8.97 -2.66 3.15
CA VAL A 107 -9.21 -2.95 1.72
C VAL A 107 -10.31 -2.04 1.15
N SER A 108 -11.36 -1.76 1.92
CA SER A 108 -12.45 -0.88 1.50
C SER A 108 -12.02 0.57 1.27
N LYS A 109 -10.93 1.00 1.91
CA LYS A 109 -10.37 2.35 1.81
C LYS A 109 -9.32 2.49 0.70
N LEU A 110 -8.86 1.39 0.11
CA LEU A 110 -7.94 1.41 -1.02
C LEU A 110 -8.54 2.19 -2.20
N LYS A 111 -7.73 3.02 -2.84
CA LYS A 111 -8.14 3.91 -3.94
C LYS A 111 -7.43 3.60 -5.24
#